data_AF-A0A369KEK5-F1
#
_entry.id   AF-A0A369KEK5-F1
#
_cell.length_a   1.000
_cell.length_b   1.000
_cell.length_c   1.000
_cell.angle_alpha   90.00
_cell.angle_beta   90.00
_cell.angle_gamma   90.00
#
_symmetry.space_group_name_H-M   'P 1'
#
loop_
_entity.id
_entity.type
_entity.pdbx_description
1 polymer ?
#
loop_
_entity_poly.entity_id
_entity_poly.type
_entity_poly.pdbx_seq_one_letter_code
_entity_poly.pdbx_strand_id
1 'polypeptide(L)'
;MPLLPTNTPTTTKSKRTFRAQYLVPLLFLIPILCAVMGAFMGAFIDRALTSDIADPRVRDRIRRDWEIEEKQQHRQMEAARSREKKERWERQTRHLYWDNVKGFRCEGYGLRIYTGYLANLSPSMDVIAACKAIPVTINGITYDSPLYCEDRGRFRGVYGSWLIKDDVICTTYWQSFENMGCTAPGSGYRRIEAPLTGLRFRDDSEKMCITTPVTIYGQHFDHPMACPEGFFGGRRGIWDVPDDNCR
;
A
#
# COMPACT_ATOMS: atom_id res chain seq x y z
N MET A 1 -5.59 71.60 -61.29
CA MET A 1 -5.17 71.25 -62.67
C MET A 1 -3.94 70.36 -62.57
N PRO A 2 -3.74 69.32 -63.39
CA PRO A 2 -4.56 68.72 -64.49
C PRO A 2 -4.98 67.26 -64.16
N LEU A 3 -6.04 66.60 -64.69
CA LEU A 3 -6.71 66.44 -66.00
C LEU A 3 -6.16 65.29 -66.89
N LEU A 4 -6.98 64.22 -66.97
CA LEU A 4 -7.31 63.33 -68.14
C LEU A 4 -6.25 62.29 -68.61
N PRO A 5 -6.61 61.18 -69.31
CA PRO A 5 -7.85 60.94 -70.06
C PRO A 5 -8.61 59.61 -69.84
N THR A 6 -9.78 59.64 -70.44
CA THR A 6 -10.83 58.65 -70.69
C THR A 6 -10.41 57.46 -71.56
N ASN A 7 -10.97 56.27 -71.30
CA ASN A 7 -11.25 55.26 -72.32
C ASN A 7 -12.55 54.52 -72.01
N THR A 8 -13.50 54.66 -72.93
CA THR A 8 -14.78 53.93 -73.05
C THR A 8 -14.57 52.56 -73.67
N PRO A 9 -15.39 51.56 -73.30
CA PRO A 9 -15.95 50.67 -74.30
C PRO A 9 -17.47 50.69 -74.28
N THR A 10 -18.01 50.98 -75.46
CA THR A 10 -19.38 50.74 -75.90
C THR A 10 -19.69 49.24 -75.89
N THR A 11 -20.89 48.86 -75.45
CA THR A 11 -21.64 47.68 -75.95
C THR A 11 -23.08 47.69 -75.45
N THR A 12 -23.95 48.22 -76.32
CA THR A 12 -25.25 47.62 -76.70
C THR A 12 -26.08 46.91 -75.62
N LYS A 13 -26.96 47.68 -74.96
CA LYS A 13 -28.15 47.16 -74.27
C LYS A 13 -29.15 46.58 -75.29
N SER A 14 -29.16 45.27 -75.47
CA SER A 14 -30.27 44.53 -76.08
C SER A 14 -31.44 44.46 -75.08
N LYS A 15 -32.41 45.36 -75.22
CA LYS A 15 -33.69 45.25 -74.51
C LYS A 15 -34.53 44.17 -75.20
N ARG A 16 -34.39 42.92 -74.75
CA ARG A 16 -35.44 41.90 -74.94
C ARG A 16 -36.59 42.25 -74.00
N THR A 17 -37.62 42.87 -74.54
CA THR A 17 -38.93 43.02 -73.91
C THR A 17 -39.51 41.62 -73.68
N PHE A 18 -39.27 41.08 -72.48
CA PHE A 18 -39.87 39.84 -72.03
C PHE A 18 -41.37 40.09 -71.86
N ARG A 19 -42.19 39.43 -72.68
CA ARG A 19 -43.65 39.57 -72.70
C ARG A 19 -44.20 39.31 -71.29
N ALA A 20 -44.69 40.36 -70.64
CA ALA A 20 -45.29 40.36 -69.31
C ALA A 20 -46.69 39.73 -69.28
N GLN A 21 -46.87 38.59 -69.97
CA GLN A 21 -48.14 37.87 -70.02
C GLN A 21 -48.16 36.66 -69.07
N TYR A 22 -46.99 36.27 -68.52
CA TYR A 22 -46.85 35.21 -67.51
C TYR A 22 -46.34 35.71 -66.14
N LEU A 23 -45.99 36.99 -66.00
CA LEU A 23 -45.45 37.56 -64.75
C LEU A 23 -46.48 37.70 -63.64
N VAL A 24 -47.73 38.00 -64.00
CA VAL A 24 -48.83 38.16 -63.04
C VAL A 24 -49.18 36.83 -62.33
N PRO A 25 -49.39 35.69 -63.02
CA PRO A 25 -49.64 34.43 -62.32
C PRO A 25 -48.41 33.92 -61.54
N LEU A 26 -47.19 34.21 -62.00
CA LEU A 26 -45.96 33.80 -61.31
C LEU A 26 -45.79 34.51 -59.95
N LEU A 27 -46.13 35.80 -59.86
CA LEU A 27 -46.10 36.57 -58.62
C LEU A 27 -47.08 36.06 -57.55
N PHE A 28 -48.19 35.44 -57.95
CA PHE A 28 -49.12 34.79 -57.02
C PHE A 28 -48.73 33.35 -56.66
N LEU A 29 -48.03 32.64 -57.54
CA LEU A 29 -47.61 31.25 -57.29
C LEU A 29 -46.40 31.13 -56.35
N ILE A 30 -45.46 32.08 -56.39
CA ILE A 30 -44.27 32.07 -55.52
C ILE A 30 -44.61 32.07 -54.01
N PRO A 31 -45.46 32.97 -53.48
CA PRO A 31 -45.79 32.95 -52.05
C PRO A 31 -46.55 31.67 -51.65
N ILE A 32 -47.37 31.11 -52.54
CA ILE A 32 -48.07 29.84 -52.32
C ILE A 32 -47.05 28.70 -52.24
N LEU A 33 -46.09 28.64 -53.18
CA LEU A 33 -45.03 27.62 -53.17
C LEU A 33 -44.12 27.75 -51.94
N CYS A 34 -43.76 28.97 -51.52
CA CYS A 34 -43.00 29.20 -50.30
C CYS A 34 -43.78 28.79 -49.03
N ALA A 35 -45.08 29.06 -48.97
CA ALA A 35 -45.93 28.62 -47.86
C ALA A 35 -46.08 27.10 -47.81
N VAL A 36 -46.26 26.45 -48.96
CA VAL A 36 -46.34 24.99 -49.07
C VAL A 36 -45.01 24.34 -48.72
N MET A 37 -43.89 24.86 -49.24
CA MET A 37 -42.54 24.40 -48.90
C MET A 37 -42.22 24.63 -47.41
N GLY A 38 -42.63 25.77 -46.84
CA GLY A 38 -42.47 26.07 -45.42
C GLY A 38 -43.28 25.13 -44.53
N ALA A 39 -44.52 24.81 -44.91
CA ALA A 39 -45.35 23.84 -44.19
C ALA A 39 -44.80 22.40 -44.31
N PHE A 40 -44.31 22.02 -45.49
CA PHE A 40 -43.65 20.73 -45.68
C PHE A 40 -42.35 20.63 -44.90
N MET A 41 -41.48 21.64 -44.95
CA MET A 41 -40.24 21.68 -44.16
C MET A 41 -40.55 21.70 -42.66
N GLY A 42 -41.55 22.46 -42.22
CA GLY A 42 -42.02 22.44 -40.84
C GLY A 42 -42.47 21.06 -40.38
N ALA A 43 -43.33 20.38 -41.17
CA ALA A 43 -43.81 19.04 -40.87
C ALA A 43 -42.71 17.96 -40.97
N PHE A 44 -41.70 18.16 -41.82
CA PHE A 44 -40.57 17.24 -41.97
C PHE A 44 -39.57 17.39 -40.84
N ILE A 45 -39.28 18.63 -40.41
CA ILE A 45 -38.43 18.92 -39.24
C ILE A 45 -39.12 18.40 -37.97
N ASP A 46 -40.43 18.61 -37.83
CA ASP A 46 -41.19 18.12 -36.67
C ASP A 46 -41.22 16.58 -36.65
N ARG A 47 -41.44 15.90 -37.79
CA ARG A 47 -41.35 14.43 -37.86
C ARG A 47 -39.94 13.88 -37.63
N ALA A 48 -38.91 14.53 -38.14
CA ALA A 48 -37.53 14.05 -38.02
C ALA A 48 -36.98 14.16 -36.59
N LEU A 49 -37.44 15.14 -35.80
CA LEU A 49 -37.03 15.31 -34.40
C LEU A 49 -37.92 14.54 -33.41
N THR A 50 -39.17 14.22 -33.76
CA THR A 50 -40.14 13.64 -32.80
C THR A 50 -40.32 12.12 -32.90
N SER A 51 -40.00 11.45 -34.01
CA SER A 51 -40.39 10.04 -34.17
C SER A 51 -39.48 9.01 -33.50
N ASP A 52 -38.20 9.31 -33.24
CA ASP A 52 -37.25 8.30 -32.74
C ASP A 52 -37.02 8.37 -31.21
N ILE A 53 -37.18 9.56 -30.61
CA ILE A 53 -36.92 9.78 -29.17
C ILE A 53 -38.14 9.41 -28.29
N ALA A 54 -39.33 9.32 -28.89
CA ALA A 54 -40.58 8.99 -28.20
C ALA A 54 -40.85 7.47 -28.04
N ASP A 55 -40.16 6.58 -28.79
CA ASP A 55 -40.31 5.13 -28.64
C ASP A 55 -39.67 4.65 -27.31
N PRO A 56 -40.44 4.04 -26.39
CA PRO A 56 -39.91 3.48 -25.14
C PRO A 56 -38.75 2.51 -25.34
N ARG A 57 -38.75 1.71 -26.42
CA ARG A 57 -37.70 0.72 -26.69
C ARG A 57 -36.37 1.37 -27.09
N VAL A 58 -36.43 2.47 -27.85
CA VAL A 58 -35.25 3.26 -28.23
C VAL A 58 -34.71 3.96 -26.99
N ARG A 59 -35.57 4.57 -26.17
CA ARG A 59 -35.20 5.19 -24.89
C ARG A 59 -34.54 4.21 -23.92
N ASP A 60 -35.08 3.01 -23.75
CA ASP A 60 -34.52 1.99 -22.84
C ASP A 60 -33.20 1.40 -23.35
N ARG A 61 -33.01 1.32 -24.67
CA ARG A 61 -31.72 0.97 -25.26
C ARG A 61 -30.69 2.06 -24.95
N ILE A 62 -31.03 3.31 -25.26
CA ILE A 62 -30.19 4.48 -24.98
C ILE A 62 -29.81 4.50 -23.49
N ARG A 63 -30.75 4.33 -22.56
CA ARG A 63 -30.47 4.28 -21.11
C ARG A 63 -29.47 3.19 -20.75
N ARG A 64 -29.62 1.96 -21.28
CA ARG A 64 -28.68 0.86 -21.03
C ARG A 64 -27.29 1.14 -21.59
N ASP A 65 -27.21 1.75 -22.77
CA ASP A 65 -25.94 2.12 -23.39
C ASP A 65 -25.23 3.18 -22.54
N TRP A 66 -25.94 4.23 -22.09
CA TRP A 66 -25.41 5.21 -21.13
C TRP A 66 -24.94 4.57 -19.83
N GLU A 67 -25.70 3.64 -19.23
CA GLU A 67 -25.29 2.93 -18.01
C GLU A 67 -24.02 2.08 -18.22
N ILE A 68 -23.88 1.45 -19.38
CA ILE A 68 -22.68 0.66 -19.72
C ILE A 68 -21.49 1.60 -19.91
N GLU A 69 -21.66 2.69 -20.65
CA GLU A 69 -20.62 3.71 -20.86
C GLU A 69 -20.18 4.33 -19.54
N GLU A 70 -21.13 4.71 -18.67
CA GLU A 70 -20.84 5.25 -17.33
C GLU A 70 -20.05 4.24 -16.49
N LYS A 71 -20.46 2.96 -16.48
CA LYS A 71 -19.71 1.89 -15.80
C LYS A 71 -18.33 1.65 -16.39
N GLN A 72 -18.16 1.79 -17.71
CA GLN A 72 -16.86 1.69 -18.36
C GLN A 72 -15.96 2.88 -17.99
N GLN A 73 -16.50 4.10 -18.07
CA GLN A 73 -15.80 5.32 -17.68
C GLN A 73 -15.41 5.29 -16.19
N HIS A 74 -16.31 4.89 -15.30
CA HIS A 74 -16.02 4.74 -13.87
C HIS A 74 -14.86 3.76 -13.63
N ARG A 75 -14.91 2.57 -14.26
CA ARG A 75 -13.83 1.59 -14.16
C ARG A 75 -12.50 2.11 -14.72
N GLN A 76 -12.53 2.85 -15.83
CA GLN A 76 -11.33 3.48 -16.39
C GLN A 76 -10.75 4.54 -15.45
N MET A 77 -11.59 5.40 -14.86
CA MET A 77 -11.17 6.42 -13.89
C MET A 77 -10.59 5.79 -12.61
N GLU A 78 -11.21 4.73 -12.08
CA GLU A 78 -10.71 4.00 -10.92
C GLU A 78 -9.36 3.32 -11.21
N ALA A 79 -9.24 2.68 -12.38
CA ALA A 79 -7.99 2.05 -12.81
C ALA A 79 -6.88 3.10 -13.01
N ALA A 80 -7.18 4.24 -13.62
CA ALA A 80 -6.25 5.36 -13.78
C ALA A 80 -5.79 5.90 -12.41
N ARG A 81 -6.74 6.16 -11.50
CA ARG A 81 -6.43 6.60 -10.12
C ARG A 81 -5.58 5.58 -9.37
N SER A 82 -5.84 4.29 -9.54
CA SER A 82 -5.06 3.21 -8.93
C SER A 82 -3.62 3.17 -9.47
N ARG A 83 -3.45 3.31 -10.79
CA ARG A 83 -2.13 3.40 -11.44
C ARG A 83 -1.35 4.60 -10.95
N GLU A 84 -1.96 5.79 -10.91
CA GLU A 84 -1.32 7.01 -10.41
C GLU A 84 -0.90 6.88 -8.94
N LYS A 85 -1.74 6.27 -8.09
CA LYS A 85 -1.40 5.99 -6.69
C LYS A 85 -0.21 5.03 -6.58
N LYS A 86 -0.19 3.95 -7.38
CA LYS A 86 0.90 2.98 -7.40
C LYS A 86 2.21 3.61 -7.86
N GLU A 87 2.20 4.34 -8.96
CA GLU A 87 3.41 5.01 -9.47
C GLU A 87 3.92 6.08 -8.49
N ARG A 88 3.01 6.83 -7.85
CA ARG A 88 3.38 7.79 -6.80
C ARG A 88 4.04 7.06 -5.64
N TRP A 89 3.44 5.97 -5.19
CA TRP A 89 3.98 5.14 -4.11
C TRP A 89 5.39 4.66 -4.45
N GLU A 90 5.58 4.01 -5.60
CA GLU A 90 6.88 3.53 -6.06
C GLU A 90 7.90 4.66 -6.18
N ARG A 91 7.51 5.82 -6.71
CA ARG A 91 8.40 6.99 -6.79
C ARG A 91 8.88 7.45 -5.42
N GLN A 92 7.98 7.51 -4.45
CA GLN A 92 8.31 8.02 -3.12
C GLN A 92 9.05 6.97 -2.27
N THR A 93 8.77 5.67 -2.42
CA THR A 93 9.40 4.61 -1.63
C THR A 93 10.81 4.26 -2.09
N ARG A 94 11.14 4.45 -3.38
CA ARG A 94 12.47 4.13 -3.95
C ARG A 94 13.65 4.81 -3.27
N HIS A 95 13.44 5.93 -2.58
CA HIS A 95 14.50 6.67 -1.90
C HIS A 95 14.45 6.55 -0.38
N LEU A 96 13.53 5.74 0.14
CA LEU A 96 13.45 5.45 1.56
C LEU A 96 14.49 4.40 1.92
N TYR A 97 15.12 4.57 3.07
CA TYR A 97 16.07 3.61 3.60
C TYR A 97 16.04 3.63 5.12
N TRP A 98 16.47 2.51 5.69
CA TRP A 98 16.66 2.39 7.13
C TRP A 98 18.01 2.95 7.52
N ASP A 99 17.98 3.94 8.41
CA ASP A 99 19.17 4.55 9.00
C ASP A 99 19.34 4.07 10.45
N ASN A 100 20.59 4.04 10.91
CA ASN A 100 20.95 3.71 12.29
C ASN A 100 20.35 2.38 12.81
N VAL A 101 20.26 1.36 11.94
CA VAL A 101 19.76 0.02 12.32
C VAL A 101 20.73 -0.61 13.31
N LYS A 102 20.29 -0.77 14.56
CA LYS A 102 21.14 -1.30 15.64
C LYS A 102 20.38 -2.14 16.63
N GLY A 103 21.05 -3.17 17.15
CA GLY A 103 20.53 -3.99 18.23
C GLY A 103 20.54 -3.22 19.55
N PHE A 104 19.38 -3.08 20.19
CA PHE A 104 19.23 -2.31 21.42
C PHE A 104 19.31 -3.18 22.68
N ARG A 105 18.43 -4.18 22.79
CA ARG A 105 18.28 -5.02 23.99
C ARG A 105 18.12 -6.49 23.64
N CYS A 106 18.65 -7.37 24.48
CA CYS A 106 18.35 -8.78 24.45
C CYS A 106 16.96 -9.00 25.06
N GLU A 107 16.10 -9.72 24.36
CA GLU A 107 14.80 -10.15 24.88
C GLU A 107 14.85 -11.55 25.49
N GLY A 108 15.94 -12.27 25.25
CA GLY A 108 16.19 -13.62 25.73
C GLY A 108 17.42 -14.21 25.05
N TYR A 109 17.73 -15.47 25.37
CA TYR A 109 18.81 -16.21 24.76
C TYR A 109 18.66 -16.25 23.23
N GLY A 110 19.69 -15.78 22.53
CA GLY A 110 19.72 -15.66 21.07
C GLY A 110 18.72 -14.64 20.50
N LEU A 111 17.94 -13.94 21.31
CA LEU A 111 16.88 -13.05 20.85
C LEU A 111 17.25 -11.59 21.08
N ARG A 112 17.35 -10.81 20.00
CA ARG A 112 17.68 -9.39 20.08
C ARG A 112 16.72 -8.52 19.29
N ILE A 113 16.30 -7.40 19.92
CA ILE A 113 15.54 -6.36 19.22
C ILE A 113 16.51 -5.41 18.53
N TYR A 114 16.35 -5.28 17.22
CA TYR A 114 16.94 -4.23 16.40
C TYR A 114 15.92 -3.13 16.16
N THR A 115 16.37 -1.88 16.17
CA THR A 115 15.54 -0.73 15.79
C THR A 115 16.28 0.12 14.76
N GLY A 116 15.52 0.78 13.89
CA GLY A 116 16.05 1.61 12.81
C GLY A 116 15.10 2.75 12.49
N TYR A 117 15.66 3.89 12.12
CA TYR A 117 14.93 5.09 11.73
C TYR A 117 14.63 5.05 10.23
N LEU A 118 13.39 5.33 9.82
CA LEU A 118 13.04 5.43 8.41
C LEU A 118 13.34 6.83 7.89
N ALA A 119 14.34 6.95 7.03
CA ALA A 119 14.80 8.22 6.50
C ALA A 119 14.10 8.61 5.19
N ASN A 120 14.20 9.90 4.85
CA ASN A 120 13.75 10.49 3.58
C ASN A 120 12.23 10.42 3.31
N LEU A 121 11.43 10.42 4.39
CA LEU A 121 9.97 10.45 4.29
C LEU A 121 9.44 11.78 3.71
N SER A 122 8.53 11.67 2.75
CA SER A 122 7.80 12.84 2.23
C SER A 122 6.64 13.23 3.17
N PRO A 123 6.35 14.52 3.38
CA PRO A 123 5.22 14.98 4.21
C PRO A 123 3.84 14.49 3.78
N SER A 124 3.69 14.06 2.52
CA SER A 124 2.42 13.63 1.92
C SER A 124 2.17 12.12 1.99
N MET A 125 3.11 11.36 2.56
CA MET A 125 3.08 9.91 2.59
C MET A 125 2.40 9.38 3.87
N ASP A 126 1.74 8.23 3.76
CA ASP A 126 1.40 7.42 4.94
C ASP A 126 2.69 6.78 5.49
N VAL A 127 3.20 7.38 6.57
CA VAL A 127 4.49 7.02 7.16
C VAL A 127 4.50 5.61 7.76
N ILE A 128 3.35 5.12 8.24
CA ILE A 128 3.24 3.76 8.81
C ILE A 128 3.16 2.73 7.69
N ALA A 129 2.40 3.00 6.63
CA ALA A 129 2.40 2.15 5.44
C ALA A 129 3.82 2.05 4.85
N ALA A 130 4.58 3.16 4.85
CA ALA A 130 5.94 3.18 4.35
C ALA A 130 6.86 2.32 5.21
N CYS A 131 6.80 2.49 6.53
CA CYS A 131 7.56 1.67 7.48
C CYS A 131 7.35 0.16 7.31
N LYS A 132 6.13 -0.29 6.98
CA LYS A 132 5.85 -1.72 6.76
C LYS A 132 6.31 -2.25 5.40
N ALA A 133 6.57 -1.37 4.44
CA ALA A 133 6.84 -1.76 3.07
C ALA A 133 8.32 -1.76 2.68
N ILE A 134 9.18 -1.13 3.48
CA ILE A 134 10.61 -1.01 3.17
C ILE A 134 11.38 -2.17 3.82
N PRO A 135 12.04 -3.02 3.02
CA PRO A 135 12.82 -4.12 3.55
C PRO A 135 14.10 -3.63 4.23
N VAL A 136 14.62 -4.39 5.20
CA VAL A 136 15.91 -4.14 5.84
C VAL A 136 16.82 -5.36 5.68
N THR A 137 18.13 -5.15 5.65
CA THR A 137 19.10 -6.24 5.74
C THR A 137 19.84 -6.15 7.08
N ILE A 138 19.71 -7.19 7.91
CA ILE A 138 20.35 -7.30 9.22
C ILE A 138 21.15 -8.60 9.23
N ASN A 139 22.45 -8.54 9.54
CA ASN A 139 23.36 -9.69 9.55
C ASN A 139 23.35 -10.50 8.24
N GLY A 140 23.16 -9.84 7.09
CA GLY A 140 23.13 -10.49 5.77
C GLY A 140 21.78 -11.13 5.39
N ILE A 141 20.78 -11.09 6.28
CA ILE A 141 19.42 -11.59 6.02
C ILE A 141 18.50 -10.41 5.73
N THR A 142 17.72 -10.51 4.66
CA THR A 142 16.72 -9.51 4.29
C THR A 142 15.37 -9.83 4.93
N TYR A 143 14.78 -8.83 5.59
CA TYR A 143 13.45 -8.88 6.18
C TYR A 143 12.53 -7.93 5.43
N ASP A 144 11.43 -8.46 4.90
CA ASP A 144 10.49 -7.69 4.06
C ASP A 144 9.74 -6.61 4.83
N SER A 145 9.50 -6.82 6.14
CA SER A 145 8.79 -5.88 6.99
C SER A 145 9.32 -5.93 8.43
N PRO A 146 9.30 -4.80 9.17
CA PRO A 146 9.45 -4.80 10.62
C PRO A 146 8.32 -5.57 11.32
N LEU A 147 8.61 -6.02 12.54
CA LEU A 147 7.65 -6.62 13.47
C LEU A 147 6.59 -5.58 13.88
N TYR A 148 7.03 -4.35 14.16
CA TYR A 148 6.14 -3.22 14.39
C TYR A 148 6.79 -1.90 13.99
N CYS A 149 5.92 -0.91 13.77
CA CYS A 149 6.27 0.46 13.40
C CYS A 149 5.81 1.42 14.47
N GLU A 150 6.66 2.38 14.84
CA GLU A 150 6.38 3.38 15.85
C GLU A 150 6.58 4.78 15.25
N ASP A 151 5.50 5.55 15.10
CA ASP A 151 5.59 6.98 14.78
C ASP A 151 5.80 7.77 16.07
N ARG A 152 7.00 8.36 16.20
CA ARG A 152 7.39 9.16 17.37
C ARG A 152 7.09 10.64 17.18
N GLY A 153 6.35 11.00 16.14
CA GLY A 153 5.89 12.35 15.83
C GLY A 153 6.84 13.12 14.93
N ARG A 154 6.40 14.33 14.54
CA ARG A 154 6.98 15.16 13.46
C ARG A 154 8.49 15.31 13.48
N PHE A 155 9.11 15.46 14.65
CA PHE A 155 10.55 15.73 14.78
C PHE A 155 11.39 14.49 15.11
N ARG A 156 10.75 13.37 15.44
CA ARG A 156 11.43 12.11 15.80
C ARG A 156 11.28 11.06 14.69
N GLY A 157 10.27 11.22 13.83
CA GLY A 157 9.96 10.36 12.70
C GLY A 157 9.57 8.95 13.10
N VAL A 158 9.70 8.02 12.16
CA VAL A 158 9.17 6.66 12.29
C VAL A 158 10.30 5.65 12.47
N TYR A 159 10.10 4.72 13.39
CA TYR A 159 11.01 3.63 13.68
C TYR A 159 10.39 2.28 13.33
N GLY A 160 11.20 1.42 12.74
CA GLY A 160 10.90 -0.01 12.60
C GLY A 160 11.64 -0.79 13.68
N SER A 161 11.04 -1.89 14.12
CA SER A 161 11.65 -2.84 15.06
C SER A 161 11.61 -4.27 14.52
N TRP A 162 12.69 -5.02 14.72
CA TRP A 162 12.82 -6.41 14.31
C TRP A 162 13.30 -7.27 15.48
N LEU A 163 12.68 -8.42 15.69
CA LEU A 163 13.14 -9.43 16.64
C LEU A 163 13.96 -10.47 15.90
N ILE A 164 15.27 -10.44 16.10
CA ILE A 164 16.24 -11.32 15.42
C ILE A 164 16.56 -12.50 16.33
N LYS A 165 16.54 -13.71 15.76
CA LYS A 165 16.91 -14.95 16.43
C LYS A 165 18.39 -15.28 16.18
N ASP A 166 18.94 -16.15 17.02
CA ASP A 166 20.31 -16.65 16.95
C ASP A 166 21.38 -15.54 16.95
N ASP A 167 21.08 -14.41 17.62
CA ASP A 167 22.05 -13.33 17.77
C ASP A 167 23.09 -13.70 18.83
N VAL A 168 24.33 -13.93 18.37
CA VAL A 168 25.49 -14.30 19.20
C VAL A 168 25.82 -13.29 20.31
N ILE A 169 25.34 -12.06 20.20
CA ILE A 169 25.53 -11.05 21.24
C ILE A 169 24.63 -11.32 22.46
N CYS A 170 23.48 -11.96 22.26
CA CYS A 170 22.49 -12.27 23.29
C CYS A 170 22.61 -13.72 23.80
N THR A 171 23.84 -14.20 24.01
CA THR A 171 24.08 -15.56 24.51
C THR A 171 24.50 -15.55 25.97
N THR A 172 23.78 -16.32 26.77
CA THR A 172 24.12 -16.70 28.14
C THR A 172 24.36 -18.20 28.21
N TYR A 173 24.98 -18.67 29.28
CA TYR A 173 25.26 -20.09 29.45
C TYR A 173 25.29 -20.46 30.93
N TRP A 174 25.13 -21.75 31.20
CA TRP A 174 25.11 -22.31 32.54
C TRP A 174 26.52 -22.78 32.92
N GLN A 175 26.95 -22.46 34.14
CA GLN A 175 28.24 -22.92 34.69
C GLN A 175 28.04 -23.68 36.00
N SER A 176 29.05 -24.46 36.39
CA SER A 176 29.13 -25.08 37.72
C SER A 176 27.87 -25.86 38.10
N PHE A 177 27.51 -26.87 37.30
CA PHE A 177 26.37 -27.72 37.59
C PHE A 177 26.54 -28.46 38.93
N GLU A 178 25.62 -28.20 39.84
CA GLU A 178 25.56 -28.78 41.17
C GLU A 178 24.48 -29.88 41.20
N ASN A 179 24.86 -31.04 41.71
CA ASN A 179 23.95 -32.18 41.89
C ASN A 179 23.37 -32.13 43.30
N MET A 180 22.09 -31.85 43.41
CA MET A 180 21.38 -31.71 44.69
C MET A 180 20.81 -33.03 45.20
N GLY A 181 21.08 -34.14 44.51
CA GLY A 181 20.55 -35.46 44.83
C GLY A 181 19.15 -35.72 44.27
N CYS A 182 18.52 -36.80 44.72
CA CYS A 182 17.17 -37.16 44.30
C CYS A 182 16.14 -36.16 44.84
N THR A 183 15.14 -35.81 44.02
CA THR A 183 14.11 -34.84 44.41
C THR A 183 13.23 -35.33 45.55
N ALA A 184 12.97 -36.64 45.58
CA ALA A 184 12.35 -37.38 46.67
C ALA A 184 12.71 -38.87 46.56
N PRO A 185 12.60 -39.67 47.63
CA PRO A 185 12.74 -41.13 47.54
C PRO A 185 11.74 -41.72 46.54
N GLY A 186 12.23 -42.49 45.56
CA GLY A 186 11.38 -43.11 44.54
C GLY A 186 10.84 -42.19 43.46
N SER A 187 11.34 -40.96 43.34
CA SER A 187 10.86 -40.01 42.32
C SER A 187 11.29 -40.38 40.91
N GLY A 188 12.42 -41.07 40.75
CA GLY A 188 13.08 -41.26 39.45
C GLY A 188 13.69 -39.97 38.88
N TYR A 189 13.82 -38.90 39.68
CA TYR A 189 14.38 -37.62 39.26
C TYR A 189 15.47 -37.14 40.21
N ARG A 190 16.53 -36.57 39.62
CA ARG A 190 17.63 -35.89 40.31
C ARG A 190 17.56 -34.40 40.05
N ARG A 191 17.70 -33.59 41.09
CA ARG A 191 17.76 -32.14 40.96
C ARG A 191 19.17 -31.68 40.62
N ILE A 192 19.27 -30.89 39.56
CA ILE A 192 20.48 -30.21 39.11
C ILE A 192 20.24 -28.70 39.17
N GLU A 193 21.23 -27.97 39.65
CA GLU A 193 21.22 -26.50 39.67
C GLU A 193 22.47 -25.93 39.01
N ALA A 194 22.36 -24.74 38.41
CA ALA A 194 23.52 -24.05 37.85
C ALA A 194 23.30 -22.52 37.82
N PRO A 195 24.29 -21.70 38.21
CA PRO A 195 24.24 -20.25 37.96
C PRO A 195 24.26 -19.90 36.48
N LEU A 196 23.46 -18.88 36.13
CA LEU A 196 23.47 -18.26 34.81
C LEU A 196 24.67 -17.30 34.69
N THR A 197 25.44 -17.47 33.62
CA THR A 197 26.63 -16.67 33.31
C THR A 197 26.50 -16.04 31.92
N GLY A 198 27.32 -15.02 31.65
CA GLY A 198 27.36 -14.33 30.36
C GLY A 198 26.33 -13.20 30.22
N LEU A 199 25.67 -12.81 31.31
CA LEU A 199 24.76 -11.66 31.33
C LEU A 199 25.52 -10.37 31.02
N ARG A 200 24.97 -9.55 30.13
CA ARG A 200 25.52 -8.22 29.81
C ARG A 200 24.87 -7.16 30.70
N PHE A 201 25.53 -6.00 30.73
CA PHE A 201 25.00 -4.83 31.40
C PHE A 201 23.62 -4.46 30.82
N ARG A 202 22.60 -4.37 31.70
CA ARG A 202 21.18 -4.08 31.40
C ARG A 202 20.38 -5.21 30.73
N ASP A 203 20.93 -6.41 30.62
CA ASP A 203 20.12 -7.56 30.24
C ASP A 203 19.09 -7.85 31.34
N ASP A 204 17.92 -8.32 30.92
CA ASP A 204 16.90 -8.82 31.82
C ASP A 204 17.31 -10.23 32.28
N SER A 205 17.90 -10.31 33.46
CA SER A 205 18.46 -11.57 33.99
C SER A 205 17.42 -12.67 34.11
N GLU A 206 16.16 -12.32 34.37
CA GLU A 206 15.06 -13.28 34.46
C GLU A 206 14.71 -13.83 33.08
N LYS A 207 14.51 -12.95 32.09
CA LYS A 207 14.24 -13.38 30.70
C LYS A 207 15.38 -14.23 30.14
N MET A 208 16.62 -13.84 30.38
CA MET A 208 17.77 -14.64 29.95
C MET A 208 17.77 -16.01 30.65
N CYS A 209 17.51 -16.06 31.95
CA CYS A 209 17.45 -17.32 32.70
C CYS A 209 16.40 -18.29 32.15
N ILE A 210 15.17 -17.82 31.92
CA ILE A 210 14.07 -18.69 31.46
C ILE A 210 14.15 -19.06 29.99
N THR A 211 15.07 -18.48 29.22
CA THR A 211 15.22 -18.77 27.78
C THR A 211 16.55 -19.43 27.43
N THR A 212 17.50 -19.53 28.37
CA THR A 212 18.81 -20.12 28.09
C THR A 212 18.71 -21.65 28.09
N PRO A 213 18.95 -22.30 26.94
CA PRO A 213 18.85 -23.75 26.85
C PRO A 213 20.05 -24.43 27.51
N VAL A 214 19.89 -25.72 27.80
CA VAL A 214 20.97 -26.54 28.36
C VAL A 214 20.85 -27.98 27.88
N THR A 215 21.97 -28.69 27.86
CA THR A 215 21.98 -30.15 27.70
C THR A 215 22.62 -30.77 28.93
N ILE A 216 21.86 -31.56 29.70
CA ILE A 216 22.31 -32.22 30.93
C ILE A 216 22.17 -33.72 30.72
N TYR A 217 23.26 -34.48 30.91
CA TYR A 217 23.31 -35.93 30.70
C TYR A 217 22.75 -36.40 29.33
N GLY A 218 22.95 -35.60 28.28
CA GLY A 218 22.47 -35.89 26.92
C GLY A 218 21.02 -35.50 26.65
N GLN A 219 20.28 -35.01 27.65
CA GLN A 219 18.93 -34.50 27.47
C GLN A 219 18.95 -32.98 27.29
N HIS A 220 18.29 -32.51 26.22
CA HIS A 220 18.13 -31.09 25.94
C HIS A 220 16.94 -30.50 26.69
N PHE A 221 17.10 -29.29 27.22
CA PHE A 221 16.08 -28.49 27.85
C PHE A 221 16.11 -27.09 27.26
N ASP A 222 14.97 -26.63 26.72
CA ASP A 222 14.85 -25.27 26.16
C ASP A 222 14.94 -24.19 27.26
N HIS A 223 14.56 -24.55 28.49
CA HIS A 223 14.57 -23.66 29.64
C HIS A 223 14.71 -24.45 30.96
N PRO A 224 15.17 -23.80 32.05
CA PRO A 224 15.02 -24.34 33.41
C PRO A 224 13.56 -24.39 33.84
N MET A 225 13.26 -25.25 34.80
CA MET A 225 11.93 -25.31 35.41
C MET A 225 11.68 -24.12 36.34
N ALA A 226 12.74 -23.61 36.97
CA ALA A 226 12.69 -22.44 37.84
C ALA A 226 13.96 -21.61 37.73
N CYS A 227 13.79 -20.29 37.93
CA CYS A 227 14.83 -19.28 37.84
C CYS A 227 14.93 -18.42 39.11
N PRO A 228 15.17 -19.00 40.30
CA PRO A 228 15.31 -18.22 41.52
C PRO A 228 16.53 -17.29 41.48
N GLU A 229 16.46 -16.24 42.27
CA GLU A 229 17.62 -15.41 42.57
C GLU A 229 18.59 -16.17 43.48
N GLY A 230 19.88 -16.14 43.13
CA GLY A 230 20.94 -16.80 43.90
C GLY A 230 21.34 -15.99 45.13
N PHE A 231 21.93 -16.67 46.12
CA PHE A 231 22.35 -16.06 47.39
C PHE A 231 23.36 -14.91 47.21
N PHE A 232 24.28 -15.02 46.24
CA PHE A 232 25.26 -13.98 45.91
C PHE A 232 24.80 -13.04 44.78
N GLY A 233 23.50 -13.01 44.50
CA GLY A 233 22.92 -12.36 43.33
C GLY A 233 23.02 -13.21 42.06
N GLY A 234 22.43 -12.71 40.98
CA GLY A 234 22.30 -13.43 39.72
C GLY A 234 21.15 -14.46 39.76
N ARG A 235 20.91 -15.12 38.62
CA ARG A 235 19.86 -16.14 38.50
C ARG A 235 20.47 -17.53 38.45
N ARG A 236 19.81 -18.50 39.06
CA ARG A 236 20.16 -19.92 38.98
C ARG A 236 19.05 -20.67 38.26
N GLY A 237 19.41 -21.61 37.40
CA GLY A 237 18.46 -22.53 36.78
C GLY A 237 18.33 -23.78 37.63
N ILE A 238 17.12 -24.33 37.70
CA ILE A 238 16.81 -25.61 38.36
C ILE A 238 16.19 -26.56 37.34
N TRP A 239 16.67 -27.80 37.30
CA TRP A 239 16.15 -28.89 36.49
C TRP A 239 15.98 -30.15 37.33
N ASP A 240 14.87 -30.85 37.15
CA ASP A 240 14.70 -32.22 37.66
C ASP A 240 14.92 -33.16 36.47
N VAL A 241 16.05 -33.85 36.47
CA VAL A 241 16.52 -34.69 35.36
C VAL A 241 16.22 -36.15 35.69
N PRO A 242 15.63 -36.94 34.76
CA PRO A 242 15.41 -38.36 34.96
C PRO A 242 16.70 -39.10 35.36
N ASP A 243 16.64 -39.89 36.43
CA ASP A 243 17.75 -40.74 36.90
C ASP A 243 17.19 -42.00 37.54
N ASP A 244 17.55 -43.16 36.98
CA ASP A 244 17.13 -44.47 37.47
C ASP A 244 17.65 -44.79 38.87
N ASN A 245 18.73 -44.15 39.32
CA ASN A 245 19.25 -44.29 40.69
C ASN A 245 18.36 -43.60 41.75
N CYS A 246 17.37 -42.81 41.32
CA CYS A 246 16.43 -42.12 42.21
C CYS A 246 15.05 -42.81 42.29
N ARG A 247 14.94 -44.03 41.76
CA ARG A 247 13.73 -44.87 41.85
C ARG A 247 13.61 -45.61 43.19
#